data_AF-A0A2N1PXU1-F1
#
_entry.id   AF-A0A2N1PXU1-F1
#
_cell.length_a   1.000
_cell.length_b   1.000
_cell.length_c   1.000
_cell.angle_alpha   90.00
_cell.angle_beta   90.00
_cell.angle_gamma   90.00
#
_symmetry.space_group_name_H-M   'P 1'
#
loop_
_entity.id
_entity.type
_entity.pdbx_description
1 polymer ?
#
loop_
_entity_poly.entity_id
_entity_poly.type
_entity_poly.pdbx_seq_one_letter_code
_entity_poly.pdbx_strand_id
1 'polypeptide(L)'
;MVYTQLSVSGTWDAGITWNREHVWPQSLLGVDAGGINVASDLHNLKPADPGENSSRSNKYFDNITSSVAYEPPDEVKGDIARILFYMIVMYDNLNLVDQAPDIYEMALLSVLLSWHEQDPVDAFEQNRNDVIYSYQFNRNPFIDYPHFVELIFGSYPYA
;
A
#
# COMPACT_ATOMS: atom_id res chain seq x y z
N MET A 1 12.10 1.14 -6.79
CA MET A 1 11.32 -0.11 -6.69
C MET A 1 10.87 -0.21 -5.25
N VAL A 2 9.60 -0.50 -5.00
CA VAL A 2 8.98 -0.29 -3.68
C VAL A 2 9.65 -1.06 -2.54
N TYR A 3 10.13 -2.29 -2.76
CA TYR A 3 10.73 -3.08 -1.69
C TYR A 3 12.27 -3.08 -1.71
N THR A 4 12.90 -2.86 -2.86
CA THR A 4 14.37 -2.85 -2.94
C THR A 4 14.98 -1.46 -2.84
N GLN A 5 14.16 -0.40 -2.88
CA GLN A 5 14.57 1.01 -2.97
C GLN A 5 15.45 1.36 -4.19
N LEU A 6 15.62 0.43 -5.14
CA LEU A 6 16.47 0.67 -6.29
C LEU A 6 15.76 1.52 -7.36
N SER A 7 16.47 2.51 -7.89
CA SER A 7 16.07 3.21 -9.11
C SER A 7 16.58 2.44 -10.33
N VAL A 8 15.69 2.11 -11.25
CA VAL A 8 16.00 1.34 -12.47
C VAL A 8 15.35 2.00 -13.69
N SER A 9 15.67 1.49 -14.88
CA SER A 9 15.05 1.97 -16.12
C SER A 9 13.52 1.81 -16.09
N GLY A 10 12.80 2.87 -16.47
CA GLY A 10 11.34 2.83 -16.62
C GLY A 10 10.88 2.17 -17.92
N THR A 11 11.80 1.78 -18.82
CA THR A 11 11.46 1.10 -20.06
C THR A 11 10.79 -0.24 -19.75
N TRP A 12 9.61 -0.46 -20.32
CA TRP A 12 8.94 -1.76 -20.21
C TRP A 12 9.68 -2.82 -21.02
N ASP A 13 10.11 -3.87 -20.34
CA ASP A 13 10.88 -4.98 -20.90
C ASP A 13 10.19 -6.34 -20.70
N ALA A 14 8.84 -6.34 -20.72
CA ALA A 14 8.01 -7.52 -20.50
C ALA A 14 8.12 -8.12 -19.08
N GLY A 15 8.43 -7.29 -18.09
CA GLY A 15 8.43 -7.69 -16.68
C GLY A 15 9.74 -8.28 -16.19
N ILE A 16 10.84 -8.07 -16.92
CA ILE A 16 12.16 -8.59 -16.58
C ILE A 16 12.79 -7.71 -15.50
N THR A 17 12.80 -6.39 -15.67
CA THR A 17 13.40 -5.46 -14.72
C THR A 17 12.44 -5.09 -13.59
N TRP A 18 11.17 -4.91 -13.90
CA TRP A 18 10.16 -4.51 -12.92
C TRP A 18 8.79 -5.03 -13.31
N ASN A 19 7.96 -5.29 -12.31
CA ASN A 19 6.56 -5.58 -12.48
C ASN A 19 5.70 -4.65 -11.62
N ARG A 20 4.39 -4.78 -11.78
CA ARG A 20 3.42 -4.03 -10.99
C ARG A 20 3.13 -4.80 -9.71
N GLU A 21 3.38 -4.15 -8.58
CA GLU A 21 2.95 -4.60 -7.27
C GLU A 21 1.60 -4.00 -6.92
N HIS A 22 0.73 -4.85 -6.38
CA HIS A 22 -0.52 -4.49 -5.74
C HIS A 22 -0.27 -4.50 -4.23
N VAL A 23 -0.13 -3.31 -3.62
CA VAL A 23 0.20 -3.19 -2.19
C VAL A 23 -0.86 -3.92 -1.34
N TRP A 24 -2.14 -3.72 -1.64
CA TRP A 24 -3.20 -4.67 -1.32
C TRP A 24 -3.25 -5.76 -2.41
N PRO A 25 -2.89 -7.02 -2.13
CA PRO A 25 -2.73 -8.05 -3.16
C PRO A 25 -3.98 -8.24 -4.01
N GLN A 26 -3.82 -8.36 -5.35
CA GLN A 26 -4.95 -8.57 -6.25
C GLN A 26 -5.81 -9.79 -5.88
N SER A 27 -5.18 -10.89 -5.43
CA SER A 27 -5.89 -12.10 -5.01
C SER A 27 -6.80 -11.89 -3.79
N LEU A 28 -6.59 -10.82 -3.03
CA LEU A 28 -7.39 -10.46 -1.86
C LEU A 28 -8.37 -9.31 -2.15
N LEU A 29 -8.47 -8.83 -3.40
CA LEU A 29 -9.43 -7.79 -3.78
C LEU A 29 -10.78 -8.35 -4.23
N GLY A 30 -10.89 -9.67 -4.41
CA GLY A 30 -12.11 -10.36 -4.86
C GLY A 30 -12.55 -10.01 -6.29
N VAL A 31 -11.72 -9.29 -7.05
CA VAL A 31 -11.97 -8.88 -8.44
C VAL A 31 -10.70 -8.97 -9.28
N ASP A 32 -10.87 -9.15 -10.59
CA ASP A 32 -9.77 -9.15 -11.54
C ASP A 32 -9.32 -7.73 -11.95
N ALA A 33 -8.04 -7.57 -12.27
CA ALA A 33 -7.45 -6.31 -12.75
C ALA A 33 -7.73 -6.00 -14.24
N GLY A 34 -8.76 -6.60 -14.83
CA GLY A 34 -9.08 -6.48 -16.27
C GLY A 34 -9.93 -5.26 -16.66
N GLY A 35 -10.42 -4.49 -15.68
CA GLY A 35 -11.27 -3.33 -15.90
C GLY A 35 -11.00 -2.21 -14.89
N ILE A 36 -11.75 -1.12 -15.01
CA ILE A 36 -11.68 0.01 -14.06
C ILE A 36 -12.44 -0.39 -12.78
N ASN A 37 -11.68 -0.75 -11.75
CA ASN A 37 -12.18 -1.15 -10.43
C ASN A 37 -11.06 -0.96 -9.37
N VAL A 38 -11.30 -1.45 -8.15
CA VAL A 38 -10.33 -1.42 -7.03
C VAL A 38 -8.94 -1.99 -7.37
N ALA A 39 -8.86 -3.01 -8.24
CA ALA A 39 -7.60 -3.60 -8.66
C ALA A 39 -6.84 -2.77 -9.72
N SER A 40 -7.45 -1.71 -10.24
CA SER A 40 -6.82 -0.77 -11.18
C SER A 40 -6.45 0.57 -10.56
N ASP A 41 -6.75 0.78 -9.28
CA ASP A 41 -6.47 2.05 -8.58
C ASP A 41 -4.96 2.28 -8.46
N LEU A 42 -4.43 3.34 -9.08
CA LEU A 42 -2.99 3.62 -9.09
C LEU A 42 -2.46 3.95 -7.70
N HIS A 43 -3.30 4.39 -6.75
CA HIS A 43 -2.87 4.57 -5.36
C HIS A 43 -2.36 3.25 -4.77
N ASN A 44 -2.97 2.13 -5.14
CA ASN A 44 -2.60 0.78 -4.71
C ASN A 44 -1.45 0.15 -5.54
N LEU A 45 -1.03 0.79 -6.64
CA LEU A 45 -0.08 0.21 -7.59
C LEU A 45 1.31 0.84 -7.43
N LYS A 46 2.32 -0.01 -7.23
CA LYS A 46 3.73 0.40 -7.11
C LYS A 46 4.61 -0.41 -8.06
N PRO A 47 5.73 0.14 -8.56
CA PRO A 47 6.71 -0.65 -9.30
C PRO A 47 7.55 -1.48 -8.33
N ALA A 48 7.71 -2.77 -8.60
CA ALA A 48 8.50 -3.69 -7.77
C ALA A 48 9.50 -4.52 -8.59
N ASP A 49 10.55 -4.96 -7.91
CA ASP A 49 11.42 -6.02 -8.44
C ASP A 49 10.59 -7.33 -8.57
N PRO A 50 10.65 -8.05 -9.71
CA PRO A 50 9.81 -9.23 -9.91
C PRO A 50 10.07 -10.36 -8.90
N GLY A 51 11.32 -10.53 -8.46
CA GLY A 51 11.72 -11.53 -7.48
C GLY A 51 11.17 -11.20 -6.10
N GLU A 52 11.35 -9.96 -5.65
CA GLU A 52 10.80 -9.49 -4.37
C GLU A 52 9.28 -9.51 -4.36
N ASN A 53 8.63 -9.08 -5.45
CA ASN A 53 7.18 -9.14 -5.56
C ASN A 53 6.68 -10.60 -5.46
N SER A 54 7.33 -11.53 -6.16
CA SER A 54 7.00 -12.95 -6.05
C SER A 54 7.23 -13.50 -4.63
N SER A 55 8.27 -13.06 -3.93
CA SER A 55 8.57 -13.46 -2.54
C SER A 55 7.58 -12.89 -1.53
N ARG A 56 7.14 -11.65 -1.75
CA ARG A 56 6.11 -10.98 -0.96
C ARG A 56 4.77 -11.69 -1.09
N SER A 57 4.40 -12.14 -2.30
CA SER A 57 3.17 -12.91 -2.54
C SER A 57 1.90 -12.17 -2.04
N ASN A 58 0.98 -12.84 -1.35
CA ASN A 58 -0.18 -12.23 -0.69
C ASN A 58 -0.03 -12.15 0.84
N LYS A 59 1.22 -12.16 1.35
CA LYS A 59 1.50 -12.08 2.78
C LYS A 59 1.00 -10.75 3.34
N TYR A 60 0.43 -10.78 4.54
CA TYR A 60 0.06 -9.54 5.23
C TYR A 60 1.31 -8.79 5.69
N PHE A 61 1.17 -7.48 5.84
CA PHE A 61 2.23 -6.64 6.36
C PHE A 61 2.27 -6.72 7.89
N ASP A 62 3.48 -6.93 8.40
CA ASP A 62 3.79 -6.98 9.84
C ASP A 62 5.28 -6.61 10.05
N ASN A 63 5.71 -6.43 11.30
CA ASN A 63 7.12 -6.22 11.68
C ASN A 63 7.95 -7.52 11.68
N ILE A 64 7.51 -8.54 10.96
CA ILE A 64 8.24 -9.80 10.78
C ILE A 64 8.07 -10.31 9.35
N THR A 65 9.12 -10.92 8.82
CA THR A 65 9.04 -11.72 7.60
C THR A 65 8.92 -13.20 7.96
N SER A 66 7.85 -13.84 7.51
CA SER A 66 7.56 -15.26 7.75
C SER A 66 6.94 -15.93 6.51
N SER A 67 6.37 -17.12 6.68
CA SER A 67 5.60 -17.79 5.63
C SER A 67 4.30 -17.07 5.29
N VAL A 68 3.75 -16.29 6.22
CA VAL A 68 2.44 -15.61 6.07
C VAL A 68 2.51 -14.09 6.19
N ALA A 69 3.61 -13.55 6.75
CA ALA A 69 3.81 -12.12 6.99
C ALA A 69 5.04 -11.60 6.22
N TYR A 70 5.03 -10.32 5.87
CA TYR A 70 6.13 -9.64 5.19
C TYR A 70 6.44 -8.31 5.89
N GLU A 71 7.70 -8.12 6.24
CA GLU A 71 8.22 -6.85 6.73
C GLU A 71 8.94 -6.12 5.58
N PRO A 72 8.44 -4.96 5.13
CA PRO A 72 9.12 -4.16 4.13
C PRO A 72 10.27 -3.35 4.77
N PRO A 73 11.17 -2.77 3.96
CA PRO A 73 12.18 -1.83 4.46
C PRO A 73 11.55 -0.63 5.16
N ASP A 74 12.28 -0.04 6.10
CA ASP A 74 11.80 1.07 6.92
C ASP A 74 11.41 2.29 6.09
N GLU A 75 12.09 2.54 4.96
CA GLU A 75 11.90 3.71 4.10
C GLU A 75 10.60 3.71 3.30
N VAL A 76 9.79 2.66 3.39
CA VAL A 76 8.47 2.58 2.70
C VAL A 76 7.34 2.12 3.61
N LYS A 77 7.61 1.96 4.91
CA LYS A 77 6.61 1.51 5.87
C LYS A 77 5.43 2.50 5.93
N GLY A 78 5.72 3.79 5.92
CA GLY A 78 4.74 4.87 5.94
C GLY A 78 3.95 4.96 4.64
N ASP A 79 4.63 4.84 3.49
CA ASP A 79 3.99 4.77 2.16
C ASP A 79 2.93 3.66 2.13
N ILE A 80 3.32 2.46 2.55
CA ILE A 80 2.46 1.28 2.56
C ILE A 80 1.27 1.51 3.50
N ALA A 81 1.52 2.04 4.71
CA ALA A 81 0.47 2.36 5.66
C ALA A 81 -0.57 3.33 5.07
N ARG A 82 -0.13 4.44 4.48
CA ARG A 82 -1.03 5.45 3.87
C ARG A 82 -1.79 4.90 2.67
N ILE A 83 -1.22 3.98 1.89
CA ILE A 83 -1.92 3.29 0.82
C ILE A 83 -3.03 2.40 1.39
N LEU A 84 -2.74 1.61 2.42
CA LEU A 84 -3.74 0.72 3.02
C LEU A 84 -4.85 1.48 3.75
N PHE A 85 -4.53 2.58 4.45
CA PHE A 85 -5.54 3.47 5.03
C PHE A 85 -6.46 4.05 3.95
N TYR A 86 -5.89 4.49 2.82
CA TYR A 86 -6.69 4.95 1.68
C TYR A 86 -7.61 3.85 1.16
N MET A 87 -7.10 2.62 1.00
CA MET A 87 -7.89 1.51 0.45
C MET A 87 -9.11 1.19 1.31
N ILE A 88 -8.97 1.13 2.64
CA ILE A 88 -10.11 0.83 3.52
C ILE A 88 -11.11 1.98 3.65
N VAL A 89 -10.71 3.23 3.42
CA VAL A 89 -11.62 4.38 3.42
C VAL A 89 -12.33 4.55 2.09
N MET A 90 -11.67 4.20 0.98
CA MET A 90 -12.24 4.33 -0.36
C MET A 90 -13.16 3.15 -0.72
N TYR A 91 -12.91 1.97 -0.16
CA TYR A 91 -13.61 0.73 -0.51
C TYR A 91 -14.15 0.03 0.73
N ASP A 92 -15.45 0.24 1.00
CA ASP A 92 -16.16 -0.23 2.21
C ASP A 92 -16.10 -1.74 2.48
N ASN A 93 -15.80 -2.54 1.46
CA ASN A 93 -15.71 -4.00 1.59
C ASN A 93 -14.32 -4.48 2.06
N LEU A 94 -13.31 -3.60 2.11
CA LEU A 94 -11.96 -3.93 2.54
C LEU A 94 -11.79 -3.70 4.05
N ASN A 95 -11.03 -4.58 4.71
CA ASN A 95 -10.84 -4.53 6.15
C ASN A 95 -9.40 -4.85 6.58
N LEU A 96 -8.96 -4.28 7.72
CA LEU A 96 -7.66 -4.59 8.30
C LEU A 96 -7.76 -5.70 9.35
N VAL A 97 -6.81 -6.65 9.36
CA VAL A 97 -6.81 -7.83 10.25
C VAL A 97 -5.42 -8.21 10.77
N ASP A 98 -5.39 -8.90 11.91
CA ASP A 98 -4.15 -9.30 12.62
C ASP A 98 -3.76 -10.77 12.41
N GLN A 99 -3.98 -11.28 11.19
CA GLN A 99 -3.73 -12.68 10.85
C GLN A 99 -3.52 -12.85 9.34
N ALA A 100 -3.23 -14.08 8.92
CA ALA A 100 -3.23 -14.44 7.50
C ALA A 100 -4.59 -14.03 6.88
N PRO A 101 -4.61 -13.09 5.95
CA PRO A 101 -5.84 -12.46 5.50
C PRO A 101 -6.63 -13.40 4.58
N ASP A 102 -7.96 -13.36 4.71
CA ASP A 102 -8.85 -13.88 3.68
C ASP A 102 -9.09 -12.79 2.60
N ILE A 103 -9.95 -13.10 1.62
CA ILE A 103 -10.40 -12.13 0.63
C ILE A 103 -10.95 -10.89 1.34
N TYR A 104 -10.56 -9.72 0.85
CA TYR A 104 -10.90 -8.40 1.36
C TYR A 104 -10.25 -8.02 2.69
N GLU A 105 -9.27 -8.78 3.17
CA GLU A 105 -8.57 -8.50 4.42
C GLU A 105 -7.07 -8.19 4.21
N MET A 106 -6.45 -7.41 5.10
CA MET A 106 -5.00 -7.12 5.06
C MET A 106 -4.47 -6.48 6.36
N ALA A 107 -3.29 -6.87 6.85
CA ALA A 107 -2.44 -6.12 7.81
C ALA A 107 -3.04 -5.62 9.14
N LEU A 108 -2.17 -5.49 10.16
CA LEU A 108 -2.58 -5.02 11.48
C LEU A 108 -2.64 -3.48 11.55
N LEU A 109 -3.81 -2.93 11.90
CA LEU A 109 -4.01 -1.48 12.07
C LEU A 109 -2.95 -0.84 12.98
N SER A 110 -2.64 -1.44 14.15
CA SER A 110 -1.66 -0.86 15.07
C SER A 110 -0.24 -0.86 14.52
N VAL A 111 0.13 -1.83 13.68
CA VAL A 111 1.42 -1.84 12.96
C VAL A 111 1.44 -0.71 11.94
N LEU A 112 0.37 -0.54 11.16
CA LEU A 112 0.29 0.53 10.16
C LEU A 112 0.29 1.92 10.81
N LEU A 113 -0.35 2.09 11.97
CA LEU A 113 -0.29 3.34 12.73
C LEU A 113 1.14 3.66 13.17
N SER A 114 1.85 2.67 13.72
CA SER A 114 3.26 2.80 14.08
C SER A 114 4.14 3.16 12.87
N TRP A 115 3.93 2.49 11.75
CA TRP A 115 4.65 2.76 10.50
C TRP A 115 4.41 4.17 9.97
N HIS A 116 3.16 4.64 10.02
CA HIS A 116 2.79 5.99 9.62
C HIS A 116 3.52 7.07 10.44
N GLU A 117 3.70 6.84 11.75
CA GLU A 117 4.44 7.76 12.63
C GLU A 117 5.95 7.71 12.40
N GLN A 118 6.50 6.51 12.17
CA GLN A 118 7.94 6.28 12.02
C GLN A 118 8.48 6.75 10.68
N ASP A 119 7.66 6.70 9.63
CA ASP A 119 8.01 7.08 8.26
C ASP A 119 7.04 8.17 7.74
N PRO A 120 7.33 9.46 8.03
CA PRO A 120 6.49 10.58 7.64
C PRO A 120 6.41 10.76 6.13
N VAL A 121 5.35 11.44 5.66
CA VAL A 121 5.18 11.75 4.24
C VAL A 121 6.38 12.52 3.70
N ASP A 122 6.93 12.04 2.58
CA ASP A 122 8.05 12.66 1.91
C ASP A 122 7.65 13.39 0.61
N ALA A 123 8.63 13.99 -0.06
CA ALA A 123 8.41 14.69 -1.32
C ALA A 123 8.12 13.74 -2.50
N PHE A 124 8.62 12.50 -2.44
CA PHE A 124 8.40 11.51 -3.47
C PHE A 124 6.94 11.05 -3.49
N GLU A 125 6.36 10.79 -2.31
CA GLU A 125 4.95 10.46 -2.14
C GLU A 125 4.03 11.59 -2.57
N GLN A 126 4.33 12.84 -2.16
CA GLN A 126 3.54 14.00 -2.57
C GLN A 126 3.52 14.14 -4.11
N ASN A 127 4.69 14.07 -4.75
CA ASN A 127 4.78 14.09 -6.20
C ASN A 127 4.03 12.92 -6.84
N ARG A 128 4.12 11.71 -6.27
CA ARG A 128 3.34 10.56 -6.75
C ARG A 128 1.83 10.82 -6.64
N ASN A 129 1.35 11.41 -5.54
CA ASN A 129 -0.06 11.75 -5.35
C ASN A 129 -0.53 12.77 -6.40
N ASP A 130 0.30 13.77 -6.72
CA ASP A 130 0.03 14.75 -7.79
C ASP A 130 -0.05 14.10 -9.17
N VAL A 131 0.89 13.21 -9.49
CA VAL A 131 0.90 12.48 -10.75
C VAL A 131 -0.33 11.60 -10.86
N ILE A 132 -0.68 10.84 -9.83
CA ILE A 132 -1.88 9.98 -9.84
C ILE A 132 -3.14 10.81 -10.03
N TYR A 133 -3.26 11.96 -9.34
CA TYR A 133 -4.40 12.86 -9.50
C TYR A 133 -4.58 13.31 -10.95
N SER A 134 -3.49 13.53 -11.70
CA SER A 134 -3.57 13.89 -13.11
C SER A 134 -4.17 12.80 -14.02
N TYR A 135 -4.20 11.54 -13.56
CA TYR A 135 -4.73 10.39 -14.29
C TYR A 135 -6.10 9.90 -13.78
N GLN A 136 -6.26 9.76 -12.46
CA GLN A 136 -7.48 9.23 -11.83
C GLN A 136 -8.41 10.29 -11.25
N PHE A 137 -7.95 11.54 -11.12
CA PHE A 137 -8.73 12.66 -10.57
C PHE A 137 -9.19 12.49 -9.12
N ASN A 138 -8.55 11.59 -8.36
CA ASN A 138 -8.69 11.48 -6.91
C ASN A 138 -7.31 11.45 -6.22
N ARG A 139 -7.28 11.87 -4.96
CA ARG A 139 -6.05 11.97 -4.15
C ARG A 139 -6.13 11.02 -2.96
N ASN A 140 -4.98 10.56 -2.50
CA ASN A 140 -4.87 9.92 -1.20
C ASN A 140 -4.82 11.02 -0.12
N PRO A 141 -5.88 11.17 0.71
CA PRO A 141 -5.95 12.24 1.70
C PRO A 141 -4.95 12.06 2.85
N PHE A 142 -4.46 10.84 3.07
CA PHE A 142 -3.45 10.56 4.11
C PHE A 142 -2.04 10.98 3.70
N ILE A 143 -1.81 11.25 2.41
CA ILE A 143 -0.58 11.90 1.93
C ILE A 143 -0.71 13.42 2.06
N ASP A 144 -1.84 14.00 1.65
CA ASP A 144 -2.04 15.46 1.73
C ASP A 144 -2.23 15.96 3.16
N TYR A 145 -2.89 15.15 4.01
CA TYR A 145 -3.24 15.48 5.38
C TYR A 145 -2.94 14.28 6.31
N PRO A 146 -1.66 14.03 6.65
CA PRO A 146 -1.25 12.88 7.46
C PRO A 146 -2.00 12.75 8.79
N HIS A 147 -2.32 13.88 9.43
CA HIS A 147 -3.06 13.94 10.70
C HIS A 147 -4.48 13.34 10.63
N PHE A 148 -5.04 13.08 9.44
CA PHE A 148 -6.30 12.36 9.31
C PHE A 148 -6.21 10.91 9.77
N VAL A 149 -5.01 10.30 9.74
CA VAL A 149 -4.81 8.95 10.28
C VAL A 149 -5.18 8.92 11.76
N GLU A 150 -4.66 9.86 12.54
CA GLU A 150 -4.98 9.97 13.98
C GLU A 150 -6.45 10.28 14.22
N LEU A 151 -7.06 11.17 13.41
CA LEU A 151 -8.48 11.53 13.58
C LEU A 151 -9.45 10.37 13.30
N ILE A 152 -9.11 9.48 12.38
CA ILE A 152 -9.98 8.39 11.93
C ILE A 152 -9.69 7.10 12.70
N PHE A 153 -8.42 6.81 12.96
CA PHE A 153 -7.95 5.53 13.49
C PHE A 153 -7.25 5.62 14.84
N GLY A 154 -6.91 6.82 15.30
CA GLY A 154 -6.26 7.04 16.59
C GLY A 154 -7.16 6.67 17.76
N SER A 155 -6.55 6.28 18.86
CA SER A 155 -7.21 5.92 20.11
C SER A 155 -7.58 7.17 20.93
N TYR A 156 -8.39 8.07 20.36
CA TYR A 156 -9.02 9.14 21.15
C TYR A 156 -10.55 9.07 21.09
N PRO A 157 -11.21 8.64 22.18
CA PRO A 157 -12.60 9.00 22.40
C PRO A 157 -12.61 10.51 22.67
N TYR A 158 -13.35 11.28 21.88
CA TYR A 158 -13.74 12.61 22.33
C TYR A 158 -14.51 12.45 23.65
N ALA A 159 -13.86 12.79 24.77
CA ALA A 159 -14.45 13.00 26.09
C ALA A 159 -14.03 14.40 26.58
#